data_AF-A0A7V7CSS7-F1
#
_entry.id   AF-A0A7V7CSS7-F1
#
_cell.length_a   1.000
_cell.length_b   1.000
_cell.length_c   1.000
_cell.angle_alpha   90.00
_cell.angle_beta   90.00
_cell.angle_gamma   90.00
#
_symmetry.space_group_name_H-M   'P 1'
#
loop_
_entity.id
_entity.type
_entity.pdbx_description
1 polymer ?
#
loop_
_entity_poly.entity_id
_entity_poly.type
_entity_poly.pdbx_seq_one_letter_code
_entity_poly.pdbx_strand_id
1 'polypeptide(L)'
;MDSGAELMVHDYGVGIVEDAQRRIFEGFFTTQDTMDYSSKRVFDFNAGGKGADLLRMKIFSERYGFKINMKSTRCRFIPDEKDICPGKISECNFCSTEADCHQSGGTVFQLFFPGLTKVEKTQE
;
A
#
# COMPACT_ATOMS: atom_id res chain seq x y z
N MET A 1 -19.13 17.36 11.00
CA MET A 1 -18.33 16.18 10.60
C MET A 1 -19.06 15.56 9.44
N ASP A 2 -18.47 15.60 8.24
CA ASP A 2 -19.10 14.99 7.07
C ASP A 2 -19.29 13.49 7.36
N SER A 3 -20.53 13.03 7.38
CA SER A 3 -20.84 11.61 7.46
C SER A 3 -20.17 10.91 6.28
N GLY A 4 -19.45 9.82 6.49
CA GLY A 4 -18.74 9.09 5.44
C GLY A 4 -18.33 7.69 5.89
N ALA A 5 -17.70 6.94 4.99
CA ALA A 5 -17.16 5.61 5.27
C ALA A 5 -15.64 5.60 5.09
N GLU A 6 -14.93 4.94 6.00
CA GLU A 6 -13.49 4.73 5.91
C GLU A 6 -13.21 3.24 5.66
N LEU A 7 -12.33 2.95 4.69
CA LEU A 7 -11.77 1.63 4.47
C LEU A 7 -10.27 1.68 4.73
N MET A 8 -9.79 0.82 5.62
CA MET A 8 -8.38 0.66 5.92
C MET A 8 -7.91 -0.75 5.56
N VAL A 9 -6.82 -0.83 4.81
CA VAL A 9 -6.12 -2.09 4.53
C VAL A 9 -4.73 -1.97 5.13
N HIS A 10 -4.42 -2.85 6.09
CA HIS A 10 -3.12 -2.92 6.74
C HIS A 10 -2.46 -4.25 6.40
N ASP A 11 -1.25 -4.18 5.83
CA ASP A 11 -0.37 -5.33 5.65
C ASP A 11 0.83 -5.27 6.58
N TYR A 12 1.38 -6.45 6.88
CA TYR A 12 2.59 -6.65 7.67
C TYR A 12 3.77 -7.07 6.79
N GLY A 13 3.77 -6.61 5.53
CA GLY A 13 4.84 -6.88 4.58
C GLY A 13 6.10 -6.08 4.89
N VAL A 14 6.95 -5.96 3.87
CA VAL A 14 8.27 -5.33 4.01
C VAL A 14 8.23 -3.80 4.13
N GLY A 15 7.09 -3.19 3.83
CA GLY A 15 6.97 -1.74 3.70
C GLY A 15 7.72 -1.17 2.49
N ILE A 16 7.47 0.11 2.23
CA ILE A 16 7.89 0.87 1.05
C ILE A 16 8.96 1.88 1.49
N VAL A 17 10.08 1.96 0.77
CA VAL A 17 11.14 2.94 1.03
C VAL A 17 10.63 4.38 0.81
N GLU A 18 11.13 5.34 1.58
CA GLU A 18 10.53 6.68 1.68
C GLU A 18 10.38 7.38 0.31
N ASP A 19 11.39 7.31 -0.55
CA ASP A 19 11.36 7.97 -1.86
C ASP A 19 10.29 7.35 -2.79
N ALA A 20 10.04 6.05 -2.67
CA ALA A 20 8.99 5.36 -3.41
C ALA A 20 7.58 5.73 -2.90
N GLN A 21 7.41 6.00 -1.60
CA GLN A 21 6.12 6.37 -1.03
C GLN A 21 5.56 7.65 -1.67
N ARG A 22 6.43 8.64 -1.95
CA ARG A 22 6.02 9.92 -2.56
C ARG A 22 5.44 9.74 -3.96
N ARG A 23 5.85 8.68 -4.65
CA ARG A 23 5.56 8.44 -6.08
C ARG A 23 4.64 7.27 -6.34
N ILE A 24 4.16 6.61 -5.29
CA ILE A 24 3.39 5.36 -5.36
C ILE A 24 2.10 5.47 -6.19
N PHE A 25 1.53 6.68 -6.28
CA PHE A 25 0.31 6.96 -7.05
C PHE A 25 0.57 7.64 -8.40
N GLU A 26 1.81 8.02 -8.73
CA GLU A 26 2.14 8.69 -9.99
C GLU A 26 2.09 7.73 -11.19
N GLY A 27 2.09 6.42 -10.94
CA GLY A 27 2.09 5.40 -11.98
C GLY A 27 3.42 5.31 -12.72
N PHE A 28 3.72 4.11 -13.25
CA PHE A 28 4.95 3.83 -14.00
C PHE A 28 6.27 4.17 -13.28
N PHE A 29 6.24 4.38 -11.96
CA PHE A 29 7.45 4.50 -11.17
C PHE A 29 7.95 3.11 -10.78
N THR A 30 8.88 2.58 -11.56
CA THR A 30 9.65 1.38 -11.19
C THR A 30 10.63 1.82 -10.12
N THR A 31 10.41 1.42 -8.86
CA THR A 31 11.31 1.81 -7.77
C THR A 31 12.70 1.20 -7.97
N GLN A 32 12.82 0.07 -8.68
CA GLN A 32 14.09 -0.55 -9.08
C GLN A 32 13.99 -1.31 -10.41
N ASP A 33 15.15 -1.62 -11.02
CA ASP A 33 15.32 -2.34 -12.28
C ASP A 33 14.34 -3.52 -12.39
N THR A 34 13.50 -3.47 -13.42
CA THR A 34 12.40 -4.41 -13.74
C THR A 34 12.78 -5.88 -13.88
N MET A 35 14.05 -6.25 -13.67
CA MET A 35 14.59 -7.59 -13.87
C MET A 35 14.58 -8.45 -12.60
N ASP A 36 14.65 -7.86 -11.40
CA ASP A 36 14.71 -8.62 -10.13
C ASP A 36 13.32 -8.86 -9.50
N TYR A 37 12.30 -8.23 -10.05
CA TYR A 37 10.90 -8.47 -9.72
C TYR A 37 10.34 -9.53 -10.66
N SER A 38 10.22 -10.76 -10.18
CA SER A 38 8.99 -11.57 -10.30
C SER A 38 9.31 -13.05 -10.20
N SER A 39 8.72 -13.72 -9.21
CA SER A 39 8.46 -15.16 -9.31
C SER A 39 7.61 -15.49 -10.56
N LYS A 40 6.93 -14.49 -11.13
CA LYS A 40 5.93 -14.53 -12.22
C LYS A 40 4.71 -15.38 -11.88
N ARG A 41 4.63 -15.90 -10.65
CA ARG A 41 3.48 -16.62 -10.13
C ARG A 41 2.62 -15.63 -9.37
N VAL A 42 1.41 -15.42 -9.90
CA VAL A 42 0.44 -14.49 -9.31
C VAL A 42 0.22 -14.86 -7.84
N PHE A 43 0.17 -13.84 -6.97
CA PHE A 43 -0.02 -13.96 -5.52
C PHE A 43 1.18 -14.46 -4.69
N ASP A 44 2.29 -14.88 -5.31
CA ASP A 44 3.51 -15.15 -4.54
C ASP A 44 4.04 -13.84 -3.91
N PHE A 45 4.70 -13.98 -2.76
CA PHE A 45 5.48 -12.87 -2.21
C PHE A 45 6.53 -12.42 -3.25
N ASN A 46 6.66 -11.11 -3.44
CA ASN A 46 7.52 -10.52 -4.47
C ASN A 46 7.17 -10.96 -5.92
N ALA A 47 5.91 -11.33 -6.20
CA ALA A 47 5.45 -11.65 -7.55
C ALA A 47 5.59 -10.47 -8.54
N GLY A 48 5.68 -9.26 -8.02
CA GLY A 48 5.77 -8.02 -8.80
C GLY A 48 4.46 -7.58 -9.41
N GLY A 49 4.57 -6.61 -10.33
CA GLY A 49 3.43 -6.00 -10.99
C GLY A 49 3.87 -4.72 -11.69
N LYS A 50 3.05 -4.23 -12.62
CA LYS A 50 3.35 -3.00 -13.38
C LYS A 50 2.94 -1.73 -12.64
N GLY A 51 2.42 -1.83 -11.42
CA GLY A 51 1.95 -0.69 -10.63
C GLY A 51 0.69 0.00 -11.18
N ALA A 52 0.00 -0.59 -12.16
CA ALA A 52 -1.13 0.05 -12.83
C ALA A 52 -2.38 0.16 -11.94
N ASP A 53 -2.58 -0.77 -10.99
CA ASP A 53 -3.80 -0.78 -10.17
C ASP A 53 -3.83 0.35 -9.14
N LEU A 54 -2.69 0.69 -8.51
CA LEU A 54 -2.62 1.83 -7.58
C LEU A 54 -2.86 3.16 -8.32
N LEU A 55 -2.30 3.31 -9.52
CA LEU A 55 -2.62 4.44 -10.41
C LEU A 55 -4.12 4.47 -10.74
N ARG A 56 -4.72 3.31 -11.05
CA ARG A 56 -6.16 3.22 -11.34
C ARG A 56 -7.00 3.63 -10.14
N MET A 57 -6.60 3.24 -8.92
CA MET A 57 -7.28 3.67 -7.69
C MET A 57 -7.16 5.17 -7.46
N LYS A 58 -6.01 5.77 -7.77
CA LYS A 58 -5.83 7.23 -7.73
C LYS A 58 -6.76 7.93 -8.73
N ILE A 59 -6.86 7.45 -9.96
CA ILE A 59 -7.79 7.99 -10.97
C ILE A 59 -9.26 7.87 -10.49
N PHE A 60 -9.63 6.75 -9.88
CA PHE A 60 -10.97 6.58 -9.31
C PHE A 60 -11.24 7.52 -8.14
N SER A 61 -10.23 7.81 -7.32
CA SER A 61 -10.36 8.77 -6.21
C SER A 61 -10.73 10.16 -6.73
N GLU A 62 -10.12 10.59 -7.82
CA GLU A 62 -10.39 11.89 -8.46
C GLU A 62 -11.75 11.90 -9.17
N ARG A 63 -12.09 10.80 -9.85
CA ARG A 63 -13.36 10.67 -10.57
C ARG A 63 -14.57 10.62 -9.64
N TYR A 64 -14.47 9.91 -8.52
CA TYR A 64 -15.59 9.64 -7.62
C TYR A 64 -15.53 10.45 -6.31
N GLY A 65 -14.50 11.28 -6.12
CA GLY A 65 -14.40 12.20 -4.99
C GLY A 65 -14.07 11.55 -3.64
N PHE A 66 -13.62 10.29 -3.61
CA PHE A 66 -13.08 9.71 -2.38
C PHE A 66 -11.60 10.09 -2.22
N LYS A 67 -11.12 10.11 -0.97
CA LYS A 67 -9.71 10.35 -0.67
C LYS A 67 -8.97 9.02 -0.60
N ILE A 68 -7.74 8.99 -1.09
CA ILE A 68 -6.81 7.87 -0.93
C ILE A 68 -5.54 8.39 -0.28
N ASN A 69 -5.05 7.68 0.74
CA ASN A 69 -3.79 7.96 1.40
C ASN A 69 -3.06 6.65 1.69
N MET A 70 -1.75 6.73 1.88
CA MET A 70 -0.98 5.60 2.39
C MET A 70 0.06 6.04 3.41
N LYS A 71 0.39 5.14 4.33
CA LYS A 71 1.53 5.26 5.24
C LYS A 71 2.26 3.94 5.27
N SER A 72 3.57 3.96 5.11
CA SER A 72 4.39 2.76 5.15
C SER A 72 5.59 2.96 6.05
N THR A 73 5.97 1.88 6.72
CA THR A 73 7.19 1.79 7.50
C THR A 73 7.99 0.62 6.93
N ARG A 74 9.17 0.93 6.39
CA ARG A 74 10.10 -0.08 5.90
C ARG A 74 10.51 -0.99 7.05
N CYS A 75 10.59 -2.29 6.79
CA CYS A 75 11.06 -3.26 7.77
C CYS A 75 12.47 -2.87 8.25
N ARG A 76 12.61 -2.63 9.57
CA ARG A 76 13.85 -2.11 10.17
C ARG A 76 15.09 -3.00 9.98
N PHE A 77 14.90 -4.27 9.66
CA PHE A 77 15.99 -5.24 9.44
C PHE A 77 16.47 -5.30 7.98
N ILE A 78 15.74 -4.65 7.08
CA ILE A 78 16.03 -4.58 5.64
C ILE A 78 15.81 -3.13 5.12
N PRO A 79 16.52 -2.14 5.70
CA PRO A 79 16.25 -0.73 5.46
C PRO A 79 16.47 -0.31 4.01
N ASP A 80 17.37 -1.01 3.30
CA ASP A 80 17.72 -0.67 1.94
C ASP A 80 16.76 -1.32 0.94
N GLU A 81 16.66 -0.69 -0.22
CA GLU A 81 15.73 -1.13 -1.25
C GLU A 81 16.15 -2.48 -1.89
N LYS A 82 17.45 -2.77 -1.91
CA LYS A 82 18.01 -4.03 -2.43
C LYS A 82 17.97 -5.17 -1.43
N ASP A 83 17.56 -4.92 -0.20
CA ASP A 83 17.51 -5.95 0.83
C ASP A 83 16.37 -6.93 0.58
N ILE A 84 16.65 -8.21 0.77
CA ILE A 84 15.73 -9.30 0.44
C ILE A 84 15.02 -9.80 1.70
N CYS A 85 13.70 -9.81 1.65
CA CYS A 85 12.86 -10.54 2.60
C CYS A 85 12.59 -11.96 2.07
N PRO A 86 12.70 -13.00 2.91
CA PRO A 86 12.40 -14.37 2.48
C PRO A 86 10.90 -14.57 2.15
N GLY A 87 10.02 -13.65 2.55
CA GLY A 87 8.56 -13.75 2.30
C GLY A 87 7.84 -14.75 3.21
N LYS A 88 8.58 -15.50 4.03
CA LYS A 88 8.05 -16.45 5.01
C LYS A 88 8.71 -16.24 6.37
N ILE A 89 7.89 -16.09 7.40
CA ILE A 89 8.34 -15.77 8.77
C ILE A 89 9.31 -16.83 9.31
N SER A 90 9.04 -18.12 9.04
CA SER A 90 9.89 -19.23 9.49
C SER A 90 11.30 -19.24 8.89
N GLU A 91 11.54 -18.45 7.83
CA GLU A 91 12.82 -18.35 7.12
C GLU A 91 13.51 -17.01 7.41
N CYS A 92 12.91 -16.15 8.23
CA CYS A 92 13.47 -14.86 8.61
C CYS A 92 14.38 -14.99 9.84
N ASN A 93 15.67 -14.72 9.66
CA ASN A 93 16.67 -14.78 10.75
C ASN A 93 16.43 -13.77 11.88
N PHE A 94 15.57 -12.77 11.67
CA PHE A 94 15.23 -11.75 12.66
C PHE A 94 13.93 -12.04 13.42
N CYS A 95 13.21 -13.12 13.08
CA CYS A 95 11.94 -13.49 13.70
C CYS A 95 12.10 -14.78 14.50
N SER A 96 11.72 -14.75 15.77
CA SER A 96 11.50 -15.95 16.59
C SER A 96 10.02 -16.30 16.67
N THR A 97 9.15 -15.31 16.45
CA THR A 97 7.69 -15.41 16.48
C THR A 97 7.07 -14.63 15.32
N GLU A 98 5.80 -14.87 15.02
CA GLU A 98 5.06 -14.08 14.02
C GLU A 98 4.97 -12.60 14.39
N ALA A 99 4.86 -12.30 15.69
CA ALA A 99 4.79 -10.94 16.20
C ALA A 99 6.04 -10.13 15.82
N ASP A 100 7.22 -10.76 15.76
CA ASP A 100 8.46 -10.09 15.37
C ASP A 100 8.37 -9.52 13.94
N CYS A 101 7.76 -10.27 13.02
CA CYS A 101 7.56 -9.81 11.64
C CYS A 101 6.53 -8.68 11.60
N HIS A 102 5.39 -8.86 12.26
CA HIS A 102 4.29 -7.88 12.27
C HIS A 102 4.68 -6.52 12.87
N GLN A 103 5.65 -6.50 13.80
CA GLN A 103 6.13 -5.26 14.42
C GLN A 103 7.35 -4.66 13.71
N SER A 104 7.82 -5.26 12.62
CA SER A 104 9.06 -4.84 11.94
C SER A 104 8.82 -3.77 10.89
N GLY A 105 7.68 -3.81 10.20
CA GLY A 105 7.28 -2.89 9.13
C GLY A 105 5.87 -3.19 8.64
N GLY A 106 5.47 -2.54 7.55
CA GLY A 106 4.15 -2.74 6.94
C GLY A 106 3.64 -1.51 6.21
N THR A 107 2.48 -1.64 5.58
CA THR A 107 1.82 -0.53 4.89
C THR A 107 0.34 -0.47 5.23
N VAL A 108 -0.15 0.75 5.40
CA VAL A 108 -1.57 1.04 5.57
C VAL A 108 -2.03 1.88 4.39
N PHE A 109 -3.02 1.38 3.65
CA PHE A 109 -3.79 2.14 2.68
C PHE A 109 -5.13 2.55 3.30
N GLN A 110 -5.50 3.82 3.14
CA GLN A 110 -6.71 4.41 3.70
C GLN A 110 -7.53 5.05 2.59
N LEU A 111 -8.80 4.65 2.47
CA LEU A 111 -9.78 5.28 1.59
C LEU A 111 -10.87 5.94 2.44
N PHE A 112 -11.21 7.18 2.13
CA PHE A 112 -12.33 7.87 2.76
C PHE A 112 -13.37 8.27 1.71
N PHE A 113 -14.57 7.70 1.84
CA PHE A 113 -15.72 7.94 0.99
C PHE A 113 -16.65 8.95 1.68
N PRO A 114 -16.77 10.19 1.16
CA PRO A 114 -17.71 11.15 1.71
C PRO A 114 -19.14 10.66 1.51
N GLY A 115 -19.98 10.79 2.54
CA GLY A 115 -21.40 10.54 2.43
C GLY A 115 -22.09 11.65 1.65
N LEU A 116 -23.27 11.35 1.11
CA LEU A 116 -24.06 12.34 0.38
C LEU A 116 -24.50 13.46 1.33
N THR A 117 -24.15 14.69 1.00
CA THR A 117 -24.81 15.86 1.58
C THR A 117 -26.28 15.82 1.17
N LYS A 118 -27.19 15.78 2.15
CA LYS A 118 -28.63 15.94 1.86
C LYS A 118 -28.81 17.34 1.26
N VAL A 119 -29.15 17.43 -0.01
CA VAL A 119 -29.66 18.67 -0.59
C VAL A 119 -31.02 18.91 0.07
N GLU A 120 -31.11 19.93 0.92
CA GLU A 120 -32.38 20.41 1.44
C GLU A 120 -33.24 20.83 0.24
N LYS A 121 -34.37 20.14 0.04
CA LYS A 121 -35.36 20.55 -0.96
C LYS A 121 -35.95 21.87 -0.49
N THR A 122 -35.61 22.97 -1.15
CA THR A 122 -36.34 24.23 -1.02
C THR A 122 -37.79 23.95 -1.44
N GLN A 123 -38.73 24.09 -0.51
CA GLN A 123 -40.15 24.02 -0.80
C GLN A 123 -40.55 25.24 -1.64
N GLU A 124 -41.37 24.98 -2.65
CA GLU A 124 -41.97 25.94 -3.59
C GLU A 124 -42.90 26.93 -2.87
#